data_AF-A0A934KNC0-F1
#
_entry.id   AF-A0A934KNC0-F1
#
_cell.length_a   1.000
_cell.length_b   1.000
_cell.length_c   1.000
_cell.angle_alpha   90.00
_cell.angle_beta   90.00
_cell.angle_gamma   90.00
#
_symmetry.space_group_name_H-M   'P 1'
#
loop_
_entity.id
_entity.type
_entity.pdbx_description
1 polymer ?
#
loop_
_entity_poly.entity_id
_entity_poly.type
_entity_poly.pdbx_seq_one_letter_code
_entity_poly.pdbx_strand_id
1 'polypeptide(L)'
;MATFVRNRVLNQLTWSEEEESRRSRRRDVLCELDGLLTQLEEVNLRGGAVPSRVLIALRRRGVMARPGVNPAELIEAIFSVQESFMRQPEGADDMVVLEDLRRRIA
;
A
#
# COMPACT_ATOMS: atom_id res chain seq x y z
N MET A 1 -20.04 -2.53 -10.31
CA MET A 1 -19.55 -3.90 -10.57
C MET A 1 -18.19 -4.00 -9.89
N ALA A 2 -17.97 -4.98 -9.02
CA ALA A 2 -16.70 -5.10 -8.28
C ALA A 2 -15.57 -5.51 -9.22
N THR A 3 -14.41 -4.84 -9.13
CA THR A 3 -13.22 -5.20 -9.90
C THR A 3 -12.36 -6.16 -9.07
N PHE A 4 -12.10 -7.36 -9.59
CA PHE A 4 -11.21 -8.30 -8.93
C PHE A 4 -9.75 -7.84 -9.05
N VAL A 5 -9.10 -7.70 -7.90
CA VAL A 5 -7.67 -7.40 -7.75
C VAL A 5 -6.89 -8.71 -7.82
N ARG A 6 -5.71 -8.74 -8.46
CA ARG A 6 -4.97 -9.98 -8.65
C ARG A 6 -4.43 -10.50 -7.31
N ASN A 7 -4.52 -11.80 -7.10
CA ASN A 7 -3.86 -12.47 -5.97
C ASN A 7 -2.34 -12.43 -6.17
N ARG A 8 -1.58 -12.06 -5.13
CA ARG A 8 -0.11 -12.00 -5.16
C ARG A 8 0.47 -12.99 -4.15
N VAL A 9 1.31 -13.89 -4.65
CA VAL A 9 2.05 -14.85 -3.82
C VAL A 9 3.50 -14.41 -3.74
N LEU A 10 4.01 -14.21 -2.53
CA LEU A 10 5.43 -13.92 -2.30
C LEU A 10 6.17 -15.21 -1.97
N ASN A 11 6.97 -15.69 -2.91
CA ASN A 11 7.80 -16.87 -2.71
C ASN A 11 9.08 -16.47 -1.96
N GLN A 12 9.38 -17.20 -0.88
CA GLN A 12 10.64 -17.12 -0.11
C GLN A 12 11.02 -15.71 0.35
N LEU A 13 10.43 -15.27 1.46
CA LEU A 13 10.85 -14.06 2.18
C LEU A 13 12.07 -14.40 3.04
N THR A 14 13.23 -13.82 2.71
CA THR A 14 14.43 -13.88 3.54
C THR A 14 14.72 -12.50 4.11
N TRP A 15 14.86 -12.41 5.43
CA TRP A 15 15.08 -11.14 6.14
C TRP A 15 16.47 -11.17 6.78
N SER A 16 17.25 -10.14 6.51
CA SER A 16 18.45 -9.80 7.26
C SER A 16 18.08 -9.43 8.70
N GLU A 17 19.01 -9.56 9.64
CA GLU A 17 18.79 -9.03 10.99
C GLU A 17 18.59 -7.50 10.91
N GLU A 18 17.40 -7.06 11.32
CA GLU A 18 17.01 -5.66 11.29
C GLU A 18 17.07 -5.06 12.70
N GLU A 19 17.52 -3.81 12.84
CA GLU A 19 17.43 -3.05 14.09
C GLU A 19 15.98 -2.99 14.60
N GLU A 20 15.78 -3.10 15.92
CA GLU A 20 14.45 -3.07 16.54
C GLU A 20 13.62 -1.84 16.14
N SER A 21 14.27 -0.67 16.05
CA SER A 21 13.66 0.59 15.67
C SER A 21 13.08 0.55 14.25
N ARG A 22 13.84 0.02 13.29
CA ARG A 22 13.42 -0.16 11.89
C ARG A 22 12.28 -1.17 11.79
N ARG A 23 12.39 -2.29 12.51
CA ARG A 23 11.37 -3.34 12.55
C ARG A 23 10.04 -2.83 13.10
N SER A 24 10.08 -2.10 14.21
CA SER A 24 8.85 -1.53 14.80
C SER A 24 8.22 -0.52 13.84
N ARG A 25 9.00 0.38 13.25
CA ARG A 25 8.49 1.37 12.28
C ARG A 25 7.84 0.71 11.07
N ARG A 26 8.47 -0.33 10.52
CA ARG A 26 7.92 -1.08 9.38
C ARG A 26 6.59 -1.76 9.74
N ARG A 27 6.51 -2.38 10.93
CA ARG A 27 5.27 -2.96 11.43
C ARG A 27 4.15 -1.92 11.58
N ASP A 28 4.47 -0.74 12.10
CA ASP A 28 3.49 0.34 12.26
C ASP A 28 2.94 0.80 10.90
N VAL A 29 3.82 0.96 9.92
CA VAL A 29 3.43 1.30 8.53
C VAL A 29 2.56 0.21 7.91
N LEU A 30 2.98 -1.06 8.01
CA LEU A 30 2.21 -2.18 7.46
C LEU A 30 0.82 -2.29 8.09
N CYS A 31 0.72 -2.15 9.42
CA CYS A 31 -0.55 -2.18 10.14
C CYS A 31 -1.50 -1.06 9.69
N GLU A 32 -0.96 0.14 9.47
CA GLU A 32 -1.79 1.25 8.99
C GLU A 32 -2.24 1.05 7.53
N LEU A 33 -1.38 0.48 6.68
CA LEU A 33 -1.73 0.13 5.30
C LEU A 33 -2.82 -0.95 5.24
N ASP A 34 -2.77 -1.96 6.11
CA ASP A 34 -3.82 -2.98 6.23
C ASP A 34 -5.18 -2.36 6.59
N GLY A 35 -5.19 -1.41 7.52
CA GLY A 35 -6.41 -0.68 7.89
C GLY A 35 -7.02 0.16 6.74
N LEU A 36 -6.20 0.64 5.82
CA LEU A 36 -6.66 1.32 4.60
C LEU A 36 -7.18 0.31 3.56
N LEU A 37 -6.50 -0.82 3.42
CA LEU A 37 -6.85 -1.93 2.54
C LEU A 37 -8.26 -2.45 2.83
N THR A 38 -8.58 -2.75 4.09
CA THR A 38 -9.91 -3.23 4.48
C THR A 38 -11.02 -2.28 4.03
N GLN A 39 -10.81 -0.97 4.18
CA GLN A 39 -11.81 0.03 3.78
C GLN A 39 -11.96 0.10 2.26
N LEU A 40 -10.86 0.01 1.52
CA LEU A 40 -10.87 0.06 0.05
C LEU A 40 -11.51 -1.20 -0.54
N GLU A 41 -11.25 -2.37 0.03
CA GLU A 41 -11.88 -3.63 -0.37
C GLU A 41 -13.40 -3.58 -0.18
N GLU A 42 -13.87 -3.07 0.96
CA GLU A 42 -15.31 -2.89 1.20
C GLU A 42 -15.96 -1.96 0.16
N VAL A 43 -15.30 -0.84 -0.14
CA VAL A 43 -15.78 0.13 -1.14
C VAL A 43 -15.77 -0.46 -2.54
N ASN A 44 -14.73 -1.22 -2.90
CA ASN A 44 -14.61 -1.90 -4.19
C ASN A 44 -15.71 -2.96 -4.39
N LEU A 45 -16.02 -3.72 -3.33
CA LEU A 45 -17.09 -4.73 -3.34
C LEU A 45 -18.47 -4.08 -3.47
N ARG A 46 -18.71 -2.98 -2.75
CA ARG A 46 -20.01 -2.29 -2.72
C ARG A 46 -20.22 -1.32 -3.89
N GLY A 47 -19.17 -0.98 -4.63
CA GLY A 47 -19.23 -0.06 -5.77
C GLY A 47 -19.41 1.41 -5.38
N GLY A 48 -18.65 1.87 -4.37
CA GLY A 48 -18.71 3.24 -3.86
C GLY A 48 -17.53 4.13 -4.26
N ALA A 49 -17.62 5.42 -3.90
CA ALA A 49 -16.49 6.34 -4.00
C ALA A 49 -15.49 6.13 -2.84
N VAL A 50 -14.21 6.37 -3.12
CA VAL A 50 -13.14 6.26 -2.10
C VAL A 50 -13.35 7.33 -1.01
N PRO A 51 -13.37 6.95 0.28
CA PRO A 51 -13.53 7.91 1.37
C PRO A 51 -12.38 8.94 1.42
N SER A 52 -12.70 10.22 1.64
CA SER A 52 -11.69 11.29 1.70
C SER A 52 -10.61 11.04 2.76
N ARG A 53 -10.96 10.39 3.88
CA ARG A 53 -10.01 10.00 4.94
C ARG A 53 -8.92 9.04 4.43
N VAL A 54 -9.27 8.14 3.52
CA VAL A 54 -8.33 7.19 2.89
C VAL A 54 -7.38 7.96 1.97
N LEU A 55 -7.92 8.87 1.15
CA LEU A 55 -7.11 9.72 0.25
C LEU A 55 -6.13 10.60 1.03
N ILE A 56 -6.54 11.16 2.17
CA ILE A 56 -5.67 11.96 3.04
C ILE A 56 -4.55 11.11 3.66
N ALA A 57 -4.89 9.91 4.16
CA ALA A 57 -3.90 9.00 4.74
C ALA A 57 -2.85 8.55 3.71
N LEU A 58 -3.30 8.22 2.50
CA LEU A 58 -2.43 7.91 1.36
C LEU A 58 -1.52 9.09 1.00
N ARG A 59 -2.06 10.31 0.94
CA ARG A 59 -1.28 11.52 0.63
C ARG A 59 -0.19 11.82 1.65
N ARG A 60 -0.45 11.59 2.94
CA ARG A 60 0.57 11.74 4.01
C ARG A 60 1.75 10.78 3.83
N ARG A 61 1.53 9.66 3.15
CA ARG A 61 2.56 8.71 2.72
C ARG A 61 2.92 8.87 1.26
N GLY A 62 2.91 10.09 0.72
CA GLY A 62 3.39 10.42 -0.62
C GLY A 62 2.60 9.81 -1.79
N VAL A 63 1.49 9.12 -1.52
CA VAL A 63 0.62 8.53 -2.55
C VAL A 63 -0.40 9.56 -2.98
N MET A 64 -0.21 10.13 -4.16
CA MET A 64 -1.17 11.09 -4.73
C MET A 64 -2.16 10.36 -5.64
N ALA A 65 -3.33 10.06 -5.09
CA ALA A 65 -4.45 9.54 -5.86
C ALA A 65 -5.03 10.60 -6.81
N ARG A 66 -5.21 10.25 -8.09
CA ARG A 66 -5.92 11.10 -9.05
C ARG A 66 -7.40 11.26 -8.68
N PRO A 67 -8.05 12.36 -9.07
CA PRO A 67 -9.51 12.49 -8.96
C PRO A 67 -10.21 11.35 -9.71
N GLY A 68 -11.20 10.71 -9.07
CA GLY A 68 -11.94 9.59 -9.68
C GLY A 68 -11.20 8.26 -9.73
N VAL A 69 -10.09 8.12 -8.98
CA VAL A 69 -9.33 6.87 -8.89
C VAL A 69 -10.24 5.70 -8.50
N ASN A 70 -10.05 4.56 -9.17
CA ASN A 70 -10.79 3.35 -8.87
C ASN A 70 -10.26 2.76 -7.54
N PRO A 71 -11.14 2.35 -6.59
CA PRO A 71 -10.73 1.61 -5.40
C PRO A 71 -9.76 0.45 -5.69
N ALA A 72 -9.97 -0.29 -6.79
CA ALA A 72 -9.10 -1.40 -7.19
C ALA A 72 -7.67 -0.95 -7.54
N GLU A 73 -7.50 0.21 -8.17
CA GLU A 73 -6.17 0.77 -8.46
C GLU A 73 -5.44 1.14 -7.17
N LEU A 74 -6.16 1.66 -6.17
CA LEU A 74 -5.59 1.95 -4.85
C LEU A 74 -5.22 0.68 -4.08
N ILE A 75 -6.00 -0.40 -4.19
CA ILE A 75 -5.67 -1.69 -3.58
C ILE A 75 -4.37 -2.25 -4.19
N GLU A 76 -4.27 -2.27 -5.52
CA GLU A 76 -3.05 -2.73 -6.23
C GLU A 76 -1.82 -1.90 -5.85
N ALA A 77 -2.01 -0.59 -5.70
CA ALA A 77 -1.00 0.34 -5.23
C ALA A 77 -0.49 -0.01 -3.82
N ILE A 78 -1.39 -0.22 -2.87
CA ILE A 78 -1.01 -0.59 -1.49
C ILE A 78 -0.30 -1.95 -1.48
N PHE A 79 -0.80 -2.94 -2.23
CA PHE A 79 -0.14 -4.24 -2.34
C PHE A 79 1.30 -4.13 -2.86
N SER A 80 1.58 -3.25 -3.82
CA SER A 80 2.95 -3.02 -4.30
C SER A 80 3.88 -2.45 -3.22
N VAL A 81 3.37 -1.58 -2.34
CA VAL A 81 4.15 -1.05 -1.22
C VAL A 81 4.42 -2.11 -0.16
N GLN A 82 3.38 -2.86 0.24
CA GLN A 82 3.52 -3.95 1.21
C GLN A 82 4.47 -5.04 0.71
N GLU A 83 4.37 -5.41 -0.56
CA GLU A 83 5.29 -6.34 -1.22
C GLU A 83 6.74 -5.85 -1.19
N SER A 84 6.97 -4.55 -1.42
CA SER A 84 8.30 -3.97 -1.33
C SER A 84 8.86 -4.01 0.09
N PHE A 85 8.05 -3.66 1.10
CA PHE A 85 8.43 -3.79 2.52
C PHE A 85 8.73 -5.23 2.93
N MET A 86 8.03 -6.21 2.34
CA MET A 86 8.24 -7.62 2.65
C MET A 86 9.46 -8.22 1.95
N ARG A 87 9.81 -7.76 0.73
CA ARG A 87 10.92 -8.31 -0.08
C ARG A 87 12.32 -7.78 0.29
N GLN A 88 12.45 -6.55 0.79
CA GLN A 88 13.76 -5.95 1.06
C GLN A 88 13.73 -5.09 2.35
N PRO A 89 13.91 -5.69 3.54
CA PRO A 89 13.94 -4.92 4.80
C PRO A 89 15.15 -3.96 4.90
N GLU A 90 16.27 -4.28 4.24
CA GLU A 90 17.49 -3.45 4.28
C GLU A 90 17.52 -2.30 3.25
N GLY A 91 16.80 -2.42 2.13
CA GLY A 91 16.99 -1.57 0.94
C GLY A 91 15.77 -0.82 0.42
N ALA A 92 14.59 -1.01 1.02
CA ALA A 92 13.46 -0.13 0.75
C ALA A 92 13.71 1.22 1.43
N ASP A 93 14.51 2.08 0.79
CA ASP A 93 14.53 3.50 1.13
C ASP A 93 13.07 3.98 0.99
N ASP A 94 12.43 4.32 2.11
CA ASP A 94 10.98 4.61 2.19
C ASP A 94 10.55 5.57 1.06
N MET A 95 11.46 6.47 0.67
CA MET A 95 11.25 7.41 -0.43
C MET A 95 11.14 6.76 -1.81
N VAL A 96 11.95 5.76 -2.15
CA VAL A 96 11.99 5.14 -3.49
C VAL A 96 10.72 4.32 -3.75
N VAL A 97 10.23 3.62 -2.73
CA VAL A 97 8.99 2.83 -2.81
C VAL A 97 7.77 3.73 -2.96
N LEU A 98 7.75 4.86 -2.23
CA LEU A 98 6.73 5.90 -2.39
C LEU A 98 6.82 6.61 -3.75
N GLU A 99 8.03 6.81 -4.29
CA GLU A 99 8.25 7.44 -5.61
C GLU A 99 7.76 6.56 -6.75
N ASP A 100 8.01 5.24 -6.69
CA ASP A 100 7.53 4.30 -7.69
C ASP A 100 5.99 4.17 -7.63
N LEU A 101 5.42 4.27 -6.43
CA LEU A 101 3.98 4.35 -6.24
C LEU A 101 3.39 5.65 -6.81
N ARG A 102 4.05 6.77 -6.55
CA ARG A 102 3.69 8.08 -7.12
C ARG A 102 3.73 8.04 -8.64
N ARG A 103 4.74 7.41 -9.26
CA ARG A 103 4.88 7.31 -10.71
C ARG A 103 3.78 6.49 -11.39
N ARG A 104 3.21 5.50 -10.72
CA ARG A 104 2.16 4.62 -11.28
C ARG A 104 0.75 5.20 -11.19
N ILE A 105 0.52 6.11 -10.25
CA ILE A 105 -0.81 6.66 -9.96
C ILE A 105 -0.94 8.10 -10.47
N ALA A 106 0.18 8.83 -10.62
CA ALA A 106 0.23 10.18 -11.16
C ALA A 106 -0.03 10.24 -12.66
#